data_AF-A0A942G2V6-F1
#
_entry.id   AF-A0A942G2V6-F1
#
_cell.length_a   1.000
_cell.length_b   1.000
_cell.length_c   1.000
_cell.angle_alpha   90.00
_cell.angle_beta   90.00
_cell.angle_gamma   90.00
#
_symmetry.space_group_name_H-M   'P 1'
#
loop_
_entity.id
_entity.type
_entity.pdbx_description
1 polymer ?
#
loop_
_entity_poly.entity_id
_entity_poly.type
_entity_poly.pdbx_seq_one_letter_code
_entity_poly.pdbx_strand_id
1 'polypeptide(L)'
;MRTNIILDDDLVAQAMKAGPFKTRKEAVAAGLRLFARQAAYRALRAQGLTIDSPVDVPPAGFCIEHGHALLHSERDFDALEAERGLPVWRH
;
A
#
# COMPACT_ATOMS: atom_id res chain seq x y z
N MET A 1 8.91 -4.37 -19.75
CA MET A 1 9.31 -3.26 -20.63
C MET A 1 10.62 -2.67 -20.12
N ARG A 2 11.59 -2.38 -21.00
CA ARG A 2 12.81 -1.64 -20.65
C ARG A 2 12.62 -0.18 -21.06
N THR A 3 12.84 0.75 -20.14
CA THR A 3 12.71 2.19 -20.37
C THR A 3 13.94 2.87 -19.82
N ASN A 4 14.53 3.79 -20.59
CA ASN A 4 15.71 4.53 -20.17
C ASN A 4 15.23 5.83 -19.50
N ILE A 5 15.50 5.97 -18.20
CA ILE A 5 15.16 7.14 -17.39
C ILE A 5 16.40 7.60 -16.66
N ILE A 6 16.62 8.92 -16.60
CA ILE A 6 17.71 9.51 -15.80
C ILE A 6 17.20 9.64 -14.36
N LEU A 7 17.99 9.17 -13.41
CA LEU A 7 17.70 9.22 -11.98
C LEU A 7 18.85 9.95 -11.28
N ASP A 8 18.51 10.72 -10.26
CA ASP A 8 19.48 11.32 -9.36
C ASP A 8 20.15 10.19 -8.53
N ASP A 9 21.46 10.04 -8.65
CA ASP A 9 22.22 8.98 -7.99
C ASP A 9 22.27 9.17 -6.47
N ASP A 10 22.24 10.41 -5.95
CA ASP A 10 22.20 10.67 -4.51
C ASP A 10 20.86 10.28 -3.91
N LEU A 11 19.77 10.57 -4.62
CA LEU A 11 18.43 10.13 -4.22
C LEU A 11 18.33 8.61 -4.21
N VAL A 12 18.88 7.95 -5.23
CA VAL A 12 18.91 6.49 -5.30
C VAL A 12 19.75 5.91 -4.17
N ALA A 13 20.92 6.47 -3.87
CA ALA A 13 21.76 6.04 -2.76
C ALA A 13 21.05 6.16 -1.41
N GLN A 14 20.33 7.25 -1.18
CA GLN A 14 19.50 7.44 0.02
C GLN A 14 18.41 6.38 0.12
N ALA A 15 17.68 6.12 -0.97
CA ALA A 15 16.63 5.09 -1.01
C ALA A 15 17.21 3.69 -0.74
N MET A 16 18.34 3.36 -1.34
CA MET A 16 19.05 2.08 -1.15
C MET A 16 19.55 1.91 0.29
N LYS A 17 19.94 3.01 0.98
CA LYS A 17 20.33 2.98 2.40
C LYS A 17 19.13 2.85 3.33
N ALA A 18 17.99 3.44 2.97
CA ALA A 18 16.79 3.49 3.81
C ALA A 18 15.96 2.19 3.76
N GLY A 19 16.07 1.41 2.68
CA GLY A 19 15.28 0.18 2.50
C GLY A 19 16.14 -1.06 2.18
N PRO A 20 15.55 -2.26 2.27
CA PRO A 20 16.24 -3.52 1.99
C PRO A 20 16.35 -3.80 0.48
N PHE A 21 16.77 -2.82 -0.33
CA PHE A 21 16.82 -2.94 -1.79
C PHE A 21 18.20 -3.44 -2.25
N LYS A 22 18.22 -4.41 -3.17
CA LYS A 22 19.46 -4.93 -3.76
C LYS A 22 19.81 -4.26 -5.08
N THR A 23 18.82 -3.68 -5.75
CA THR A 23 19.00 -3.03 -7.05
C THR A 23 18.24 -1.70 -7.13
N ARG A 24 18.75 -0.78 -7.97
CA ARG A 24 18.06 0.49 -8.27
C ARG A 24 16.64 0.26 -8.78
N LYS A 25 16.43 -0.78 -9.58
CA LYS A 25 15.11 -1.14 -10.11
C LYS A 25 14.12 -1.49 -8.99
N GLU A 26 14.56 -2.24 -7.98
CA GLU A 26 13.72 -2.59 -6.82
C GLU A 26 13.32 -1.36 -6.03
N ALA A 27 14.28 -0.46 -5.75
CA ALA A 27 14.01 0.79 -5.04
C ALA A 27 12.99 1.66 -5.79
N VAL A 28 13.16 1.83 -7.11
CA VAL A 28 12.21 2.58 -7.95
C VAL A 28 10.83 1.92 -7.96
N ALA A 29 10.77 0.59 -8.12
CA ALA A 29 9.50 -0.14 -8.10
C ALA A 29 8.79 -0.02 -6.75
N ALA A 30 9.53 -0.01 -5.64
CA ALA A 30 8.97 0.20 -4.31
C ALA A 30 8.40 1.61 -4.15
N GLY A 31 9.11 2.64 -4.60
CA GLY A 31 8.63 4.03 -4.60
C GLY A 31 7.35 4.22 -5.43
N LEU A 32 7.29 3.64 -6.63
CA LEU A 32 6.09 3.69 -7.48
C LEU A 32 4.88 3.00 -6.83
N ARG A 33 5.09 1.85 -6.19
CA ARG A 33 4.03 1.18 -5.42
C ARG A 33 3.56 2.04 -4.25
N LEU A 34 4.46 2.74 -3.56
CA LEU A 34 4.10 3.65 -2.48
C LEU A 34 3.18 4.77 -2.99
N PHE A 35 3.50 5.40 -4.12
CA PHE A 35 2.65 6.44 -4.71
C PHE A 35 1.26 5.91 -5.09
N ALA A 36 1.18 4.73 -5.69
CA ALA A 36 -0.10 4.10 -6.00
C ALA A 36 -0.95 3.85 -4.73
N ARG A 37 -0.32 3.35 -3.66
CA ARG A 37 -0.98 3.15 -2.36
C ARG A 37 -1.47 4.46 -1.76
N GLN A 38 -0.65 5.52 -1.80
CA GLN A 38 -1.06 6.84 -1.32
C GLN A 38 -2.25 7.40 -2.09
N ALA A 39 -2.30 7.19 -3.42
CA ALA A 39 -3.45 7.60 -4.23
C ALA A 39 -4.73 6.85 -3.84
N ALA A 40 -4.64 5.52 -3.64
CA ALA A 40 -5.76 4.71 -3.17
C ALA A 40 -6.25 5.16 -1.79
N TYR A 41 -5.33 5.38 -0.84
CA TYR A 41 -5.65 5.90 0.49
C TYR A 41 -6.39 7.25 0.42
N ARG A 42 -5.91 8.19 -0.41
CA ARG A 42 -6.57 9.50 -0.60
C ARG A 42 -7.97 9.35 -1.20
N ALA A 43 -8.16 8.43 -2.14
CA ALA A 43 -9.47 8.16 -2.74
C ALA A 43 -10.47 7.61 -1.71
N LEU A 44 -10.02 6.72 -0.82
CA LEU A 44 -10.85 6.20 0.27
C LEU A 44 -11.25 7.33 1.24
N ARG A 45 -10.28 8.16 1.66
CA ARG A 45 -10.56 9.34 2.49
C ARG A 45 -11.56 10.31 1.85
N ALA A 46 -11.47 10.53 0.54
CA ALA A 46 -12.40 11.39 -0.18
C ALA A 46 -13.84 10.83 -0.22
N GLN A 47 -14.01 9.51 -0.02
CA GLN A 47 -15.31 8.85 0.08
C GLN A 47 -15.88 8.87 1.52
N GLY A 48 -15.21 9.54 2.46
CA GLY A 48 -15.65 9.61 3.86
C GLY A 48 -15.14 8.49 4.75
N LEU A 49 -14.33 7.57 4.22
CA LEU A 49 -13.66 6.53 5.02
C LEU A 49 -12.52 7.13 5.85
N THR A 50 -12.65 7.09 7.17
CA THR A 50 -11.54 7.32 8.10
C THR A 50 -10.69 6.07 8.20
N ILE A 51 -9.59 6.07 7.44
CA ILE A 51 -8.49 5.13 7.59
C ILE A 51 -7.36 5.92 8.26
N ASP A 52 -6.98 5.52 9.46
CA ASP A 52 -5.95 6.13 10.30
C ASP A 52 -4.55 5.92 9.72
N SER A 53 -4.31 4.86 8.92
CA SER A 53 -3.01 4.67 8.27
C SER A 53 -3.05 4.16 6.80
N PRO A 54 -2.21 4.72 5.91
CA PRO A 54 -2.08 4.24 4.52
C PRO A 54 -1.39 2.88 4.41
N VAL A 55 -0.82 2.35 5.50
CA VAL A 55 -0.15 1.04 5.55
C VAL A 55 -1.17 -0.11 5.61
N ASP A 56 -2.42 0.18 5.95
CA ASP A 56 -3.48 -0.81 6.20
C ASP A 56 -4.37 -1.03 4.97
N VAL A 57 -4.28 -0.14 3.98
CA VAL A 57 -4.94 -0.30 2.68
C VAL A 57 -4.42 -1.52 1.90
N PRO A 58 -3.10 -1.81 1.81
CA PRO A 58 -2.59 -2.96 1.08
C PRO A 58 -2.99 -4.34 1.63
N PRO A 59 -2.92 -4.64 2.96
CA PRO A 59 -3.40 -5.90 3.51
C PRO A 59 -4.88 -6.15 3.19
N ALA A 60 -5.72 -5.14 3.40
CA ALA A 60 -7.15 -5.23 3.09
C ALA A 60 -7.41 -5.44 1.59
N GLY A 61 -6.73 -4.68 0.73
CA GLY A 61 -6.85 -4.82 -0.72
C GLY A 61 -6.47 -6.23 -1.19
N PHE A 62 -5.38 -6.79 -0.66
CA PHE A 62 -4.98 -8.16 -0.98
C PHE A 62 -6.04 -9.19 -0.56
N CYS A 63 -6.58 -9.05 0.65
CA CYS A 63 -7.63 -9.92 1.17
C CYS A 63 -8.92 -9.86 0.34
N ILE A 64 -9.35 -8.66 -0.07
CA ILE A 64 -10.50 -8.46 -0.96
C ILE A 64 -10.26 -9.11 -2.32
N GLU A 65 -9.09 -8.87 -2.94
CA GLU A 65 -8.77 -9.38 -4.28
C GLU A 65 -8.66 -10.91 -4.33
N HIS A 66 -8.16 -11.54 -3.25
CA HIS A 66 -7.88 -12.98 -3.22
C HIS A 66 -8.90 -13.78 -2.38
N GLY A 67 -9.90 -13.11 -1.79
CA GLY A 67 -10.93 -13.75 -0.97
C GLY A 67 -10.40 -14.31 0.36
N HIS A 68 -9.33 -13.73 0.92
CA HIS A 68 -8.79 -14.14 2.21
C HIS A 68 -9.47 -13.37 3.34
N ALA A 69 -9.85 -14.08 4.41
CA ALA A 69 -10.32 -13.45 5.62
C ALA A 69 -9.17 -12.79 6.38
N LEU A 70 -9.32 -11.51 6.75
CA LEU A 70 -8.38 -10.79 7.59
C LEU A 70 -8.81 -10.89 9.05
N LEU A 71 -7.92 -11.37 9.91
CA LEU A 71 -8.07 -11.25 11.35
C LEU A 71 -7.50 -9.90 11.79
N HIS A 72 -8.35 -9.03 12.32
CA HIS A 72 -7.94 -7.72 12.82
C HIS A 72 -8.73 -7.31 14.06
N SER A 73 -8.24 -6.26 14.74
CA SER A 73 -8.97 -5.57 15.81
C SER A 73 -8.96 -4.04 15.63
N GLU A 74 -8.49 -3.57 14.48
CA GLU A 74 -8.33 -2.15 14.19
C GLU A 74 -9.57 -1.60 13.45
N ARG A 75 -9.97 -0.39 13.84
CA ARG A 75 -11.17 0.29 13.33
C ARG A 75 -11.12 0.55 11.83
N ASP A 76 -9.93 0.76 11.29
CA ASP A 76 -9.70 1.01 9.86
C ASP A 76 -10.23 -0.12 8.99
N PHE A 77 -10.07 -1.36 9.45
CA PHE A 77 -10.55 -2.54 8.73
C PHE A 77 -12.05 -2.77 8.92
N ASP A 78 -12.66 -2.32 10.04
CA ASP A 78 -14.13 -2.32 10.19
C ASP A 78 -14.78 -1.45 9.10
N ALA A 79 -14.19 -0.29 8.81
CA ALA A 79 -14.66 0.59 7.75
C ALA A 79 -14.52 -0.04 6.35
N LEU A 80 -13.48 -0.84 6.14
CA LEU A 80 -13.25 -1.58 4.89
C LEU A 80 -14.15 -2.82 4.76
N GLU A 81 -14.49 -3.50 5.85
CA GLU A 81 -15.53 -4.54 5.88
C GLU A 81 -16.87 -3.94 5.43
N ALA A 82 -17.27 -2.81 6.02
CA ALA A 82 -18.55 -2.17 5.75
C ALA A 82 -18.67 -1.60 4.33
N GLU A 83 -17.67 -0.88 3.83
CA GLU A 83 -17.76 -0.13 2.56
C GLU A 83 -17.20 -0.89 1.34
N ARG A 84 -16.31 -1.87 1.56
CA ARG A 84 -15.58 -2.57 0.47
C ARG A 84 -15.71 -4.08 0.51
N GLY A 85 -16.42 -4.64 1.50
CA GLY A 85 -16.69 -6.07 1.59
C GLY A 85 -15.44 -6.89 1.93
N LEU A 86 -14.52 -6.34 2.71
CA LEU A 86 -13.37 -7.08 3.24
C LEU A 86 -13.87 -8.32 4.02
N PRO A 87 -13.46 -9.54 3.65
CA PRO A 87 -13.80 -10.72 4.44
C PRO A 87 -13.06 -10.65 5.78
N VAL A 88 -13.79 -10.72 6.89
CA VAL A 88 -13.23 -10.63 8.26
C VAL A 88 -13.36 -11.96 8.98
N TRP A 89 -12.28 -12.36 9.65
CA TRP A 89 -12.32 -13.48 10.59
C TRP A 89 -12.71 -12.94 11.97
N ARG A 90 -13.88 -13.36 12.49
CA ARG A 90 -14.30 -13.07 13.87
C ARG A 90 -14.02 -14.28 14.77
N HIS A 91 -13.38 -14.03 15.90
CA HIS A 91 -13.09 -15.03 16.95
C HIS A 91 -13.77 -14.62 18.25
#